data_AF-A0A2E4K8N1-F1
#
_entry.id   AF-A0A2E4K8N1-F1
#
_cell.length_a   1.000
_cell.length_b   1.000
_cell.length_c   1.000
_cell.angle_alpha   90.00
_cell.angle_beta   90.00
_cell.angle_gamma   90.00
#
_symmetry.space_group_name_H-M   'P 1'
#
loop_
_entity.id
_entity.type
_entity.pdbx_description
1 polymer ?
#
loop_
_entity_poly.entity_id
_entity_poly.type
_entity_poly.pdbx_seq_one_letter_code
_entity_poly.pdbx_strand_id
1 'polypeptide(L)'
;MNQISSNSYSTVTDLSERVKCETSNIFLQFTVTVSSSNLNNYFYSEHQQYLYDTIKEFHQKGLGYKKISNWFNERNIKTPSGRFIL
;
A
#
# COMPACT_ATOMS: atom_id res chain seq x y z
N MET A 1 -9.82 19.43 87.93
CA MET A 1 -8.73 18.79 87.18
C MET A 1 -9.28 18.40 85.82
N ASN A 2 -8.92 19.16 84.80
CA ASN A 2 -9.38 18.95 83.41
C ASN A 2 -8.41 18.02 82.70
N GLN A 3 -8.91 16.98 82.04
CA GLN A 3 -8.16 16.25 81.03
C GLN A 3 -8.83 16.48 79.67
N ILE A 4 -8.13 17.20 78.79
CA ILE A 4 -8.53 17.42 77.40
C ILE A 4 -7.84 16.29 76.61
N SER A 5 -8.60 15.29 76.15
CA SER A 5 -8.06 14.24 75.28
C SER A 5 -8.00 14.76 73.84
N SER A 6 -6.79 14.99 73.34
CA SER A 6 -6.52 15.26 71.93
C SER A 6 -6.69 13.98 71.12
N ASN A 7 -7.87 13.76 70.53
CA ASN A 7 -8.04 12.68 69.57
C ASN A 7 -7.50 13.13 68.20
N SER A 8 -6.36 12.56 67.82
CA SER A 8 -5.70 12.77 66.54
C SER A 8 -6.55 12.22 65.40
N TYR A 9 -6.96 13.09 64.48
CA TYR A 9 -7.60 12.68 63.24
C TYR A 9 -6.54 12.03 62.33
N SER A 10 -6.75 10.78 61.96
CA SER A 10 -5.96 10.08 60.94
C SER A 10 -6.93 9.52 59.91
N THR A 11 -6.97 10.11 58.72
CA THR A 11 -7.64 9.50 57.56
C THR A 11 -6.55 8.97 56.64
N VAL A 12 -5.84 7.93 57.10
CA VAL A 12 -5.12 7.06 56.17
C VAL A 12 -6.19 6.16 55.55
N THR A 13 -6.69 6.52 54.38
CA THR A 13 -7.35 5.54 53.52
C THR A 13 -6.26 4.59 53.07
N ASP A 14 -6.33 3.36 53.58
CA ASP A 14 -5.51 2.26 53.12
C ASP A 14 -5.60 2.16 51.58
N LEU A 15 -4.51 2.49 50.90
CA LEU A 15 -4.38 2.36 49.44
C LEU A 15 -4.08 0.90 49.05
N SER A 16 -4.51 -0.07 49.86
CA SER A 16 -4.31 -1.50 49.61
C SER A 16 -5.43 -2.17 48.82
N GLU A 17 -6.53 -1.48 48.51
CA GLU A 17 -7.38 -1.89 47.39
C GLU A 17 -6.82 -1.34 46.08
N ARG A 18 -5.61 -1.80 45.74
CA ARG A 18 -5.30 -1.97 44.31
C ARG A 18 -6.38 -2.90 43.80
N VAL A 19 -7.34 -2.35 43.07
CA VAL A 19 -8.28 -3.09 42.22
C VAL A 19 -7.47 -4.22 41.61
N LYS A 20 -7.76 -5.44 42.04
CA LYS A 20 -7.17 -6.63 41.46
C LYS A 20 -7.73 -6.66 40.05
N CYS A 21 -7.01 -6.03 39.12
CA CYS A 21 -7.24 -6.20 37.70
C CYS A 21 -6.89 -7.66 37.44
N GLU A 22 -7.88 -8.52 37.60
CA GLU A 22 -7.83 -9.83 36.99
C GLU A 22 -7.60 -9.54 35.51
N THR A 23 -6.40 -9.85 35.05
CA THR A 23 -6.01 -9.72 33.65
C THR A 23 -6.91 -10.68 32.90
N SER A 24 -8.12 -10.20 32.58
CA SER A 24 -9.06 -10.88 31.74
C SER A 24 -8.27 -11.15 30.47
N ASN A 25 -8.21 -12.40 30.04
CA ASN A 25 -7.48 -12.76 28.85
C ASN A 25 -8.18 -12.09 27.65
N ILE A 26 -7.71 -10.89 27.28
CA ILE A 26 -8.26 -10.10 26.18
C ILE A 26 -7.66 -10.68 24.91
N PHE A 27 -8.49 -11.36 24.12
CA PHE A 27 -8.10 -11.88 22.82
C PHE A 27 -8.69 -10.98 21.73
N LEU A 28 -7.82 -10.41 20.92
CA LEU A 28 -8.20 -9.67 19.71
C LEU A 28 -8.15 -10.65 18.53
N GLN A 29 -9.32 -11.07 18.05
CA GLN A 29 -9.44 -11.91 16.87
C GLN A 29 -10.10 -11.11 15.74
N PHE A 30 -9.44 -11.06 14.60
CA PHE A 30 -10.02 -10.55 13.36
C PHE A 30 -9.53 -11.37 12.18
N THR A 31 -10.36 -11.41 11.15
CA THR A 31 -10.05 -12.08 9.89
C THR A 31 -9.63 -11.03 8.89
N VAL A 32 -8.41 -11.14 8.38
CA VAL A 32 -7.93 -10.32 7.28
C VAL A 32 -8.19 -11.05 5.98
N THR A 33 -9.09 -10.52 5.17
CA THR A 33 -9.31 -10.99 3.81
C THR A 33 -8.52 -10.09 2.87
N VAL A 34 -7.46 -10.62 2.26
CA VAL A 34 -6.70 -9.94 1.22
C VAL A 34 -7.14 -10.49 -0.13
N SER A 35 -7.75 -9.65 -0.96
CA SER A 35 -8.04 -9.98 -2.36
C SER A 35 -7.10 -9.20 -3.26
N SER A 36 -6.33 -9.91 -4.09
CA SER A 36 -5.60 -9.29 -5.20
C SER A 36 -6.36 -9.56 -6.50
N SER A 37 -6.81 -8.50 -7.15
CA SER A 37 -7.22 -8.53 -8.54
C SER A 37 -5.97 -8.53 -9.43
N ASN A 38 -5.19 -9.60 -9.41
CA ASN A 38 -4.21 -9.88 -10.46
C ASN A 38 -4.96 -10.27 -11.74
N LEU A 39 -5.83 -9.39 -12.24
CA LEU A 39 -6.42 -9.51 -13.57
C LEU A 39 -5.32 -9.10 -14.56
N ASN A 40 -4.78 -10.11 -15.25
CA ASN A 40 -3.70 -10.08 -16.24
C ASN A 40 -2.26 -9.97 -15.70
N ASN A 41 -1.66 -11.11 -15.36
CA ASN A 41 -0.26 -11.36 -15.73
C ASN A 41 -0.20 -11.50 -17.27
N TYR A 42 -0.39 -10.40 -18.02
CA TYR A 42 -0.08 -10.41 -19.44
C TYR A 42 1.43 -10.33 -19.57
N PHE A 43 2.06 -11.47 -19.88
CA PHE A 43 3.39 -11.42 -20.45
C PHE A 43 3.28 -10.69 -21.79
N TYR A 44 3.95 -9.55 -21.91
CA TYR A 44 4.10 -8.90 -23.21
C TYR A 44 4.78 -9.89 -24.15
N SER A 45 4.21 -10.08 -25.34
CA SER A 45 4.91 -10.84 -26.37
C SER A 45 6.20 -10.14 -26.74
N GLU A 46 7.19 -10.87 -27.25
CA GLU A 46 8.47 -10.29 -27.69
C GLU A 46 8.26 -9.12 -28.66
N HIS A 47 7.25 -9.22 -29.53
CA HIS A 47 6.88 -8.15 -30.45
C HIS A 47 6.32 -6.91 -29.72
N GLN A 48 5.49 -7.09 -28.70
CA GLN A 48 5.00 -5.97 -27.89
C GLN A 48 6.12 -5.28 -27.13
N GLN A 49 7.06 -6.05 -26.58
CA GLN A 49 8.23 -5.55 -25.88
C GLN A 49 9.14 -4.77 -26.83
N TYR A 50 9.41 -5.31 -28.03
CA TYR A 50 10.18 -4.64 -29.09
C TYR A 50 9.59 -3.27 -29.47
N LEU A 51 8.26 -3.21 -29.68
CA LEU A 51 7.57 -1.95 -29.99
C LEU A 51 7.78 -0.93 -28.86
N TYR A 52 7.57 -1.37 -27.62
CA TYR A 52 7.70 -0.51 -26.45
C TYR A 52 9.13 0.04 -26.31
N ASP A 53 10.15 -0.83 -26.37
CA ASP A 53 11.55 -0.44 -26.20
C ASP A 53 12.00 0.52 -27.30
N THR A 54 11.61 0.24 -28.54
CA THR A 54 11.95 1.09 -29.70
C THR A 54 11.27 2.47 -29.61
N ILE A 55 9.99 2.54 -29.26
CA ILE A 55 9.27 3.82 -29.06
C ILE A 55 9.94 4.62 -27.94
N LYS A 56 10.27 3.96 -26.82
CA LYS A 56 10.93 4.58 -25.67
C LYS A 56 12.29 5.14 -26.04
N GLU A 57 13.10 4.39 -26.77
CA GLU A 57 14.42 4.83 -27.23
C GLU A 57 14.32 6.06 -28.15
N PHE A 58 13.41 6.04 -29.14
CA PHE A 58 13.21 7.17 -30.05
C PHE A 58 12.68 8.41 -29.35
N HIS A 59 11.79 8.23 -28.37
CA HIS A 59 11.29 9.33 -27.56
C HIS A 59 12.40 9.94 -26.70
N GLN A 60 13.27 9.12 -26.09
CA GLN A 60 14.45 9.59 -25.35
C GLN A 60 15.44 10.36 -26.24
N LYS A 61 15.55 9.96 -27.52
CA LYS A 61 16.33 10.68 -28.55
C LYS A 61 15.66 11.97 -29.04
N GLY A 62 14.47 12.32 -28.54
CA GLY A 62 13.75 13.54 -28.89
C GLY A 62 12.91 13.46 -30.17
N LEU A 63 12.65 12.26 -30.71
CA LEU A 63 11.72 12.09 -31.82
C LEU A 63 10.28 12.21 -31.31
N GLY A 64 9.49 13.07 -31.95
CA GLY A 64 8.06 13.14 -31.70
C GLY A 64 7.31 11.91 -32.23
N TYR A 65 6.19 11.56 -31.57
CA TYR A 65 5.41 10.36 -31.86
C TYR A 65 5.00 10.19 -33.34
N LYS A 66 4.65 11.28 -34.03
CA LYS A 66 4.31 11.23 -35.46
C LYS A 66 5.45 10.71 -36.34
N LYS A 67 6.70 11.09 -36.03
CA LYS A 67 7.88 10.61 -36.77
C LYS A 67 8.14 9.13 -36.47
N ILE A 68 7.93 8.72 -35.21
CA ILE A 68 8.07 7.34 -34.76
C ILE A 68 7.04 6.45 -35.48
N SER A 69 5.77 6.87 -35.50
CA SER A 69 4.70 6.20 -36.24
C SER A 69 5.06 6.00 -37.72
N ASN A 70 5.48 7.06 -38.41
CA ASN A 70 5.91 6.97 -39.81
C ASN A 70 7.06 5.96 -40.00
N TRP A 71 8.06 5.98 -39.11
CA TRP A 71 9.20 5.06 -39.18
C TRP A 71 8.79 3.59 -39.07
N PHE A 72 7.80 3.28 -38.22
CA PHE A 72 7.24 1.93 -38.10
C PHE A 72 6.40 1.55 -39.31
N ASN A 73 5.57 2.47 -39.81
CA ASN A 73 4.71 2.24 -40.96
C ASN A 73 5.53 2.01 -42.24
N GLU A 74 6.60 2.76 -42.46
CA GLU A 74 7.57 2.58 -43.56
C GLU A 74 8.21 1.19 -43.54
N ARG A 75 8.40 0.60 -42.36
CA ARG A 75 8.97 -0.74 -42.16
C ARG A 75 7.91 -1.84 -42.16
N ASN A 76 6.65 -1.51 -42.43
CA ASN A 76 5.51 -2.41 -42.35
C ASN A 76 5.33 -3.09 -40.98
N ILE A 77 5.85 -2.47 -39.92
CA ILE A 77 5.69 -2.95 -38.55
C ILE A 77 4.35 -2.44 -38.02
N LYS A 78 3.47 -3.37 -37.68
CA LYS A 78 2.10 -3.09 -37.26
C LYS A 78 1.96 -3.25 -35.75
N THR A 79 0.92 -2.68 -35.19
CA THR A 79 0.50 -2.99 -33.81
C THR A 79 0.11 -4.47 -33.69
N PRO A 80 0.08 -5.04 -32.47
CA PRO A 80 -0.44 -6.40 -32.25
C PRO A 80 -1.87 -6.59 -32.79
N SER A 81 -2.65 -5.52 -32.87
CA SER A 81 -3.99 -5.50 -33.47
C SER A 81 -3.99 -5.52 -35.01
N GLY A 82 -2.83 -5.50 -35.67
CA GLY A 82 -2.69 -5.47 -37.13
C GLY A 82 -2.93 -4.09 -37.77
N ARG A 83 -3.07 -3.02 -36.98
CA ARG A 83 -3.23 -1.65 -37.47
C ARG A 83 -1.89 -0.93 -37.56
N PHE A 84 -1.78 0.04 -38.47
CA PHE A 84 -0.66 0.98 -38.51
C PHE A 84 -0.59 1.82 -37.23
N ILE A 85 0.62 2.19 -36.83
CA ILE A 85 0.86 3.02 -35.64
C ILE A 85 0.48 4.46 -36.00
N LEU A 86 -0.22 5.18 -35.12
CA LEU A 86 -0.67 6.57 -35.31
C LEU A 86 0.28 7.56 -34.60
#